data_AF-A0AAN7HH17-F1
#
_entry.id   AF-A0AAN7HH17-F1
#
_cell.length_a   1.000
_cell.length_b   1.000
_cell.length_c   1.000
_cell.angle_alpha   90.00
_cell.angle_beta   90.00
_cell.angle_gamma   90.00
#
_symmetry.space_group_name_H-M   'P 1'
#
loop_
_entity.id
_entity.type
_entity.pdbx_description
1 polymer ?
#
loop_
_entity_poly.entity_id
_entity_poly.type
_entity_poly.pdbx_seq_one_letter_code
_entity_poly.pdbx_strand_id
1 'polypeptide(L)'
;MTHRLPDLPDDILFLVLANLECTRDFRALALSCRRLHRLVSSDGWRIFVRTKFPSLAVPAPAAGSRTWRQLAESMTWQSRCWDKRSLQFHVLLPRQEFSGHGRRYGDGLGGFMSVVDAHLDLATQQELVVWGAGEDIHARYRERQGRGKASKVSWHKLGGNDSGLRGGYDDVKTLKVVKHGGSRAIIAGRHNGELSLLSAEPNCFGERIAQLGPVTEQNTSSQQLSEPDTINSLDIFQSSSGPLLAAAAKTTLRIYGLPEDDAEVISPLSTYDLRDNILFFSSARLGAARWLDNGDTIAMALVGCKDPLRYLARTPTGWSHHAAAKNERMEKEFGASFARTVTPNSLEPVHYLQSGARRGTSLLLSSWKDGTIRLQDLRTPSPFDGVYQDNVDPWSNAESLMAYGTERFVAGGADGLTIQVFDFRWPKAYYHTSGLPCLGRSPFPRPHQPFMKPPVAELQGGVQCDHVMGRLCRWHTLSQNLYFRPNAKFFLSNSLRQYKSSSVWSLARPSDVSPNFYIGLTGGVIEATLEQTPDTYPPNTATVDPNFGFDDWRAGVPAASGYKGRLLLPALMETGDGYSYKGNDRSILLPALNRYHGPAEWMASRGSLAKHHRLDNGYQEETDFMRELS
;
A
#
# COMPACT_ATOMS: atom_id res chain seq x y z
N MET A 1 -21.62 -9.98 -47.36
CA MET A 1 -21.12 -11.18 -46.67
C MET A 1 -21.07 -10.87 -45.19
N THR A 2 -21.78 -11.61 -44.35
CA THR A 2 -21.73 -11.45 -42.89
C THR A 2 -20.60 -12.34 -42.35
N HIS A 3 -19.43 -11.75 -42.09
CA HIS A 3 -18.35 -12.46 -41.41
C HIS A 3 -18.79 -12.79 -39.98
N ARG A 4 -18.68 -14.05 -39.56
CA ARG A 4 -18.97 -14.42 -38.17
C ARG A 4 -17.74 -14.11 -37.33
N LEU A 5 -17.95 -13.80 -36.06
CA LEU A 5 -16.86 -13.51 -35.11
C LEU A 5 -15.77 -14.61 -35.11
N PRO A 6 -16.10 -15.93 -35.13
CA PRO A 6 -15.09 -16.98 -35.17
C PRO A 6 -14.37 -17.14 -36.51
N ASP A 7 -14.68 -16.35 -37.55
CA ASP A 7 -14.00 -16.38 -38.84
C ASP A 7 -12.90 -15.31 -38.93
N LEU A 8 -12.85 -14.38 -37.97
CA LEU A 8 -11.87 -13.30 -37.94
C LEU A 8 -10.45 -13.85 -37.65
N PRO A 9 -9.38 -13.18 -38.13
CA PRO A 9 -8.01 -13.49 -37.73
C PRO A 9 -7.78 -13.28 -36.22
N ASP A 10 -6.82 -14.02 -35.66
CA ASP A 10 -6.54 -13.97 -34.21
C ASP A 10 -6.12 -12.57 -33.74
N ASP A 11 -5.38 -11.81 -34.55
CA ASP A 11 -4.99 -10.43 -34.22
C ASP A 11 -6.22 -9.52 -33.99
N ILE A 12 -7.25 -9.68 -34.82
CA ILE A 12 -8.51 -8.93 -34.67
C ILE A 12 -9.27 -9.42 -33.44
N LEU A 13 -9.27 -10.73 -33.19
CA LEU A 13 -9.89 -11.28 -31.98
C LEU A 13 -9.18 -10.80 -30.71
N PHE A 14 -7.86 -10.63 -30.71
CA PHE A 14 -7.12 -10.05 -29.60
C PHE A 14 -7.50 -8.60 -29.34
N LEU A 15 -7.74 -7.79 -30.37
CA LEU A 15 -8.29 -6.44 -30.23
C LEU A 15 -9.69 -6.47 -29.63
N VAL A 16 -10.55 -7.40 -30.04
CA VAL A 16 -11.89 -7.57 -29.46
C VAL A 16 -11.76 -7.92 -27.96
N LEU A 17 -10.91 -8.89 -27.62
CA LEU A 17 -10.70 -9.31 -26.22
C LEU A 17 -10.17 -8.16 -25.35
N ALA A 18 -9.23 -7.35 -25.84
CA ALA A 18 -8.72 -6.20 -25.09
C ALA A 18 -9.80 -5.17 -24.73
N ASN A 19 -10.85 -5.05 -25.54
CA ASN A 19 -11.93 -4.10 -25.35
C ASN A 19 -13.08 -4.61 -24.47
N LEU A 20 -13.18 -5.91 -24.20
CA LEU A 20 -14.19 -6.45 -23.29
C LEU A 20 -13.98 -5.90 -21.86
N GLU A 21 -15.03 -5.39 -21.23
CA GLU A 21 -14.92 -4.67 -19.95
C GLU A 21 -14.76 -5.60 -18.75
N CYS A 22 -15.44 -6.75 -18.74
CA CYS A 22 -15.50 -7.60 -17.55
C CYS A 22 -15.32 -9.09 -17.83
N THR A 23 -15.02 -9.84 -16.79
CA THR A 23 -14.78 -11.31 -16.86
C THR A 23 -16.03 -12.09 -17.24
N ARG A 24 -17.22 -11.55 -16.95
CA ARG A 24 -18.50 -12.13 -17.38
C ARG A 24 -18.58 -12.18 -18.90
N ASP A 25 -18.19 -11.11 -19.58
CA ASP A 25 -18.26 -11.02 -21.05
C ASP A 25 -17.22 -11.94 -21.69
N PHE A 26 -16.00 -12.01 -21.12
CA PHE A 26 -14.99 -13.00 -21.51
C PHE A 26 -15.50 -14.44 -21.40
N ARG A 27 -16.16 -14.77 -20.29
CA ARG A 27 -16.74 -16.10 -20.08
C ARG A 27 -17.84 -16.37 -21.09
N ALA A 28 -18.74 -15.43 -21.33
CA ALA A 28 -19.82 -15.57 -22.30
C ALA A 28 -19.26 -15.81 -23.72
N LEU A 29 -18.23 -15.04 -24.11
CA LEU A 29 -17.56 -15.21 -25.39
C LEU A 29 -16.89 -16.57 -25.50
N ALA A 30 -16.18 -17.03 -24.46
CA ALA A 30 -15.52 -18.34 -24.44
C ALA A 30 -16.52 -19.51 -24.52
N LEU A 31 -17.77 -19.32 -24.09
CA LEU A 31 -18.82 -20.33 -24.15
C LEU A 31 -19.55 -20.39 -25.50
N SER A 32 -19.33 -19.41 -26.39
CA SER A 32 -20.04 -19.32 -27.66
C SER A 32 -19.58 -20.37 -28.70
N CYS A 33 -18.28 -20.69 -28.78
CA CYS A 33 -17.77 -21.71 -29.69
C CYS A 33 -16.40 -22.27 -29.25
N ARG A 34 -16.00 -23.41 -29.82
CA ARG A 34 -14.73 -24.10 -29.48
C ARG A 34 -13.48 -23.28 -29.84
N ARG A 35 -13.48 -22.52 -30.95
CA ARG A 35 -12.34 -21.67 -31.35
C ARG A 35 -12.12 -20.55 -30.34
N LEU A 36 -13.17 -19.81 -30.00
CA LEU A 36 -13.11 -18.73 -29.02
C LEU A 36 -12.80 -19.25 -27.62
N HIS A 37 -13.30 -20.43 -27.25
CA HIS A 37 -12.91 -21.10 -26.02
C HIS A 37 -11.38 -21.32 -25.92
N ARG A 38 -10.77 -21.85 -27.00
CA ARG A 38 -9.32 -22.07 -27.07
C ARG A 38 -8.55 -20.77 -26.99
N LEU A 39 -8.95 -19.76 -27.75
CA LEU A 39 -8.30 -18.44 -27.78
C LEU A 39 -8.33 -17.75 -26.40
N VAL A 40 -9.50 -17.77 -25.73
CA VAL A 40 -9.64 -17.20 -24.39
C VAL A 40 -8.78 -17.95 -23.38
N SER A 41 -8.72 -19.28 -23.51
CA SER A 41 -7.95 -20.14 -22.60
C SER A 41 -6.43 -20.02 -22.79
N SER A 42 -5.94 -19.78 -24.01
CA SER A 42 -4.52 -19.61 -24.29
C SER A 42 -4.01 -18.22 -23.91
N ASP A 43 -4.63 -17.16 -24.46
CA ASP A 43 -4.09 -15.81 -24.41
C ASP A 43 -5.10 -14.77 -23.92
N GLY A 44 -6.41 -15.05 -24.01
CA GLY A 44 -7.43 -14.07 -23.63
C GLY A 44 -7.33 -13.60 -22.19
N TRP A 45 -7.09 -14.50 -21.23
CA TRP A 45 -6.89 -14.10 -19.83
C TRP A 45 -5.62 -13.26 -19.62
N ARG A 46 -4.55 -13.53 -20.38
CA ARG A 46 -3.33 -12.70 -20.34
C ARG A 46 -3.64 -11.28 -20.82
N ILE A 47 -4.31 -11.17 -21.97
CA ILE A 47 -4.73 -9.89 -22.55
C ILE A 47 -5.60 -9.14 -21.54
N PHE A 48 -6.62 -9.80 -20.97
CA PHE A 48 -7.49 -9.21 -19.96
C PHE A 48 -6.69 -8.62 -18.79
N VAL A 49 -5.83 -9.42 -18.16
CA VAL A 49 -5.06 -8.97 -16.98
C VAL A 49 -4.17 -7.78 -17.32
N ARG A 50 -3.44 -7.85 -18.44
CA ARG A 50 -2.52 -6.78 -18.86
C ARG A 50 -3.24 -5.49 -19.25
N THR A 51 -4.43 -5.59 -19.85
CA THR A 51 -5.22 -4.41 -20.26
C THR A 51 -6.03 -3.82 -19.12
N LYS A 52 -6.54 -4.64 -18.19
CA LYS A 52 -7.44 -4.21 -17.10
C LYS A 52 -6.74 -3.86 -15.80
N PHE A 53 -5.51 -4.34 -15.60
CA PHE A 53 -4.67 -4.02 -14.45
C PHE A 53 -3.27 -3.55 -14.88
N PRO A 54 -3.17 -2.56 -15.78
CA PRO A 54 -1.89 -2.15 -16.34
C PRO A 54 -1.00 -1.45 -15.31
N SER A 55 -1.58 -0.85 -14.27
CA SER A 55 -0.86 -0.13 -13.23
C SER A 55 -0.21 -1.03 -12.18
N LEU A 56 -0.56 -2.32 -12.16
CA LEU A 56 -0.09 -3.29 -11.17
C LEU A 56 1.03 -4.15 -11.75
N ALA A 57 2.06 -4.41 -10.94
CA ALA A 57 3.17 -5.31 -11.20
C ALA A 57 2.72 -6.77 -11.13
N VAL A 58 1.85 -7.16 -12.05
CA VAL A 58 1.36 -8.54 -12.15
C VAL A 58 2.45 -9.42 -12.79
N PRO A 59 2.94 -10.45 -12.08
CA PRO A 59 3.96 -11.37 -12.59
C PRO A 59 3.40 -12.20 -13.76
N ALA A 60 4.28 -12.57 -14.70
CA ALA A 60 3.92 -13.60 -15.65
C ALA A 60 3.89 -14.97 -14.92
N PRO A 61 2.89 -15.82 -15.19
CA PRO A 61 2.90 -17.21 -14.77
C PRO A 61 4.18 -17.93 -15.25
N ALA A 62 5.03 -18.34 -14.31
CA ALA A 62 6.09 -19.31 -14.55
C ALA A 62 5.52 -20.74 -14.63
N ALA A 63 6.29 -21.69 -15.19
CA ALA A 63 5.95 -23.11 -15.17
C ALA A 63 5.73 -23.59 -13.72
N GLY A 64 4.54 -24.11 -13.42
CA GLY A 64 4.15 -24.55 -12.07
C GLY A 64 3.48 -23.49 -11.19
N SER A 65 3.35 -22.23 -11.64
CA SER A 65 2.69 -21.16 -10.89
C SER A 65 1.22 -20.94 -11.31
N ARG A 66 0.57 -19.90 -10.77
CA ARG A 66 -0.84 -19.54 -11.04
C ARG A 66 -1.08 -19.24 -12.52
N THR A 67 -2.19 -19.71 -13.06
CA THR A 67 -2.61 -19.40 -14.44
C THR A 67 -3.05 -17.93 -14.60
N TRP A 68 -3.02 -17.40 -15.82
CA TRP A 68 -3.58 -16.08 -16.13
C TRP A 68 -5.05 -15.92 -15.72
N ARG A 69 -5.83 -17.00 -15.79
CA ARG A 69 -7.21 -17.02 -15.31
C ARG A 69 -7.30 -16.80 -13.80
N GLN A 70 -6.46 -17.48 -13.02
CA GLN A 70 -6.40 -17.31 -11.56
C GLN A 70 -5.96 -15.89 -11.18
N LEU A 71 -5.00 -15.32 -11.91
CA LEU A 71 -4.64 -13.90 -11.75
C LEU A 71 -5.83 -12.98 -12.03
N ALA A 72 -6.58 -13.20 -13.12
CA ALA A 72 -7.78 -12.43 -13.42
C ALA A 72 -8.85 -12.54 -12.32
N GLU A 73 -9.10 -13.75 -11.82
CA GLU A 73 -10.03 -14.00 -10.71
C GLU A 73 -9.63 -13.22 -9.45
N SER A 74 -8.34 -13.22 -9.09
CA SER A 74 -7.85 -12.47 -7.92
C SER A 74 -7.85 -10.96 -8.13
N MET A 75 -7.42 -10.45 -9.28
CA MET A 75 -7.35 -9.00 -9.50
C MET A 75 -8.75 -8.37 -9.55
N THR A 76 -9.71 -9.08 -10.16
CA THR A 76 -11.11 -8.64 -10.15
C THR A 76 -11.76 -8.78 -8.77
N TRP A 77 -11.40 -9.82 -8.01
CA TRP A 77 -11.81 -9.97 -6.61
C TRP A 77 -11.33 -8.80 -5.74
N GLN A 78 -10.03 -8.50 -5.81
CA GLN A 78 -9.40 -7.44 -5.02
C GLN A 78 -9.93 -6.07 -5.42
N SER A 79 -10.08 -5.79 -6.72
CA SER A 79 -10.70 -4.55 -7.21
C SER A 79 -12.08 -4.33 -6.60
N ARG A 80 -12.92 -5.36 -6.58
CA ARG A 80 -14.23 -5.33 -5.93
C ARG A 80 -14.13 -5.10 -4.42
N CYS A 81 -13.21 -5.77 -3.72
CA CYS A 81 -13.02 -5.58 -2.27
C CYS A 81 -12.64 -4.14 -1.96
N TRP A 82 -11.70 -3.56 -2.70
CA TRP A 82 -11.32 -2.17 -2.55
C TRP A 82 -12.48 -1.23 -2.80
N ASP A 83 -13.19 -1.37 -3.92
CA ASP A 83 -14.33 -0.51 -4.26
C ASP A 83 -15.44 -0.60 -3.20
N LYS A 84 -15.68 -1.79 -2.64
CA LYS A 84 -16.65 -2.02 -1.55
C LYS A 84 -16.14 -1.69 -0.14
N ARG A 85 -14.90 -1.22 0.02
CA ARG A 85 -14.29 -0.96 1.34
C ARG A 85 -14.24 -2.22 2.23
N SER A 86 -14.06 -3.36 1.59
CA SER A 86 -14.08 -4.70 2.16
C SER A 86 -12.72 -5.06 2.78
N LEU A 87 -12.39 -4.42 3.90
CA LEU A 87 -11.12 -4.57 4.61
C LEU A 87 -11.35 -5.04 6.04
N GLN A 88 -10.65 -6.10 6.42
CA GLN A 88 -10.67 -6.66 7.77
C GLN A 88 -9.28 -6.56 8.39
N PHE A 89 -9.22 -6.49 9.72
CA PHE A 89 -7.99 -6.18 10.45
C PHE A 89 -7.76 -7.15 11.60
N HIS A 90 -6.55 -7.69 11.70
CA HIS A 90 -6.09 -8.58 12.78
C HIS A 90 -4.81 -8.02 13.38
N VAL A 91 -4.86 -7.60 14.64
CA VAL A 91 -3.68 -7.06 15.35
C VAL A 91 -2.86 -8.19 15.97
N LEU A 92 -1.55 -8.08 15.85
CA LEU A 92 -0.53 -8.88 16.51
C LEU A 92 0.13 -7.99 17.57
N LEU A 93 -0.11 -8.31 18.84
CA LEU A 93 0.49 -7.62 19.99
C LEU A 93 1.42 -8.58 20.74
N PRO A 94 2.53 -8.10 21.34
CA PRO A 94 3.35 -8.90 22.24
C PRO A 94 2.51 -9.52 23.38
N ARG A 95 2.88 -10.73 23.81
CA ARG A 95 2.21 -11.44 24.93
C ARG A 95 2.59 -10.88 26.30
N GLN A 96 3.86 -10.53 26.49
CA GLN A 96 4.31 -9.84 27.70
C GLN A 96 4.07 -8.34 27.52
N GLU A 97 3.39 -7.74 28.50
CA GLU A 97 3.41 -6.29 28.69
C GLU A 97 4.86 -5.91 29.04
N PHE A 98 5.41 -4.86 28.42
CA PHE A 98 6.80 -4.45 28.62
C PHE A 98 7.12 -4.22 30.10
N SER A 99 7.68 -5.23 30.75
CA SER A 99 8.28 -5.14 32.07
C SER A 99 9.79 -4.90 31.89
N GLY A 100 10.18 -3.73 31.40
CA GLY A 100 11.59 -3.40 31.20
C GLY A 100 11.85 -1.96 30.77
N HIS A 101 12.91 -1.38 31.32
CA HIS A 101 13.37 0.02 31.35
C HIS A 101 13.58 0.78 30.01
N GLY A 102 12.65 0.72 29.06
CA GLY A 102 12.61 1.66 27.94
C GLY A 102 12.17 3.06 28.41
N ARG A 103 12.82 4.12 27.92
CA ARG A 103 12.38 5.51 28.17
C ARG A 103 10.87 5.62 27.91
N ARG A 104 10.13 6.12 28.90
CA ARG A 104 8.76 6.60 28.71
C ARG A 104 8.81 7.71 27.65
N TYR A 105 8.55 7.37 26.39
CA TYR A 105 8.06 8.37 25.44
C TYR A 105 6.75 8.91 26.03
N GLY A 106 6.65 10.24 26.12
CA GLY A 106 5.62 10.95 26.89
C GLY A 106 4.20 10.38 26.70
N ASP A 107 3.50 10.25 27.82
CA ASP A 107 2.08 9.90 27.98
C ASP A 107 1.53 8.72 27.14
N GLY A 108 1.98 7.50 27.49
CA GLY A 108 1.13 6.30 27.44
C GLY A 108 1.70 5.12 26.65
N LEU A 109 1.97 4.03 27.39
CA LEU A 109 2.42 2.69 26.95
C LEU A 109 3.83 2.65 26.35
N GLY A 110 4.81 2.27 27.16
CA GLY A 110 6.20 2.05 26.73
C GLY A 110 6.30 0.90 25.73
N GLY A 111 6.23 1.22 24.43
CA GLY A 111 6.35 0.28 23.34
C GLY A 111 7.29 0.80 22.25
N PHE A 112 7.82 -0.12 21.44
CA PHE A 112 8.67 0.18 20.29
C PHE A 112 7.87 0.68 19.08
N MET A 113 8.54 1.35 18.13
CA MET A 113 7.95 1.62 16.81
C MET A 113 8.13 0.39 15.93
N SER A 114 7.03 -0.21 15.48
CA SER A 114 7.12 -1.37 14.59
C SER A 114 7.34 -0.89 13.16
N VAL A 115 8.47 -1.25 12.57
CA VAL A 115 8.73 -1.10 11.15
C VAL A 115 8.55 -2.43 10.44
N VAL A 116 7.63 -2.50 9.49
CA VAL A 116 7.27 -3.73 8.78
C VAL A 116 7.72 -3.69 7.32
N ASP A 117 8.14 -4.84 6.81
CA ASP A 117 8.28 -5.11 5.38
C ASP A 117 7.77 -6.52 5.08
N ALA A 118 7.36 -6.75 3.84
CA ALA A 118 6.79 -8.04 3.46
C ALA A 118 7.13 -8.41 2.01
N HIS A 119 7.21 -9.72 1.76
CA HIS A 119 7.56 -10.27 0.46
C HIS A 119 6.72 -11.51 0.16
N LEU A 120 6.22 -11.63 -1.08
CA LEU A 120 5.58 -12.85 -1.57
C LEU A 120 6.48 -13.53 -2.58
N ASP A 121 6.93 -14.74 -2.27
CA ASP A 121 7.52 -15.62 -3.26
C ASP A 121 6.40 -16.34 -4.02
N LEU A 122 6.28 -15.99 -5.31
CA LEU A 122 5.25 -16.53 -6.19
C LEU A 122 5.51 -17.97 -6.60
N ALA A 123 6.75 -18.44 -6.57
CA ALA A 123 7.08 -19.82 -6.94
C ALA A 123 6.61 -20.78 -5.83
N THR A 124 6.93 -20.46 -4.58
CA THR A 124 6.55 -21.27 -3.41
C THR A 124 5.20 -20.90 -2.82
N GLN A 125 4.61 -19.76 -3.22
CA GLN A 125 3.41 -19.18 -2.60
C GLN A 125 3.61 -18.93 -1.09
N GLN A 126 4.86 -18.67 -0.69
CA GLN A 126 5.22 -18.34 0.68
C GLN A 126 5.29 -16.83 0.84
N GLU A 127 4.49 -16.33 1.78
CA GLU A 127 4.55 -14.96 2.25
C GLU A 127 5.52 -14.88 3.44
N LEU A 128 6.43 -13.92 3.38
CA LEU A 128 7.33 -13.54 4.47
C LEU A 128 6.92 -12.14 4.93
N VAL A 129 6.67 -11.99 6.23
CA VAL A 129 6.48 -10.70 6.89
C VAL A 129 7.55 -10.56 7.94
N VAL A 130 8.27 -9.44 7.94
CA VAL A 130 9.31 -9.14 8.92
C VAL A 130 9.01 -7.81 9.58
N TRP A 131 9.25 -7.70 10.87
CA TRP A 131 9.11 -6.41 11.56
C TRP A 131 10.13 -6.23 12.69
N GLY A 132 10.55 -4.98 12.87
CA GLY A 132 11.34 -4.55 14.02
C GLY A 132 10.45 -4.41 15.26
N ALA A 133 10.96 -4.83 16.40
CA ALA A 133 10.27 -4.82 17.68
C ALA A 133 11.19 -4.31 18.80
N GLY A 134 11.58 -3.03 18.72
CA GLY A 134 12.66 -2.50 19.55
C GLY A 134 13.99 -2.98 18.98
N GLU A 135 14.86 -3.53 19.80
CA GLU A 135 16.11 -4.16 19.39
C GLU A 135 15.91 -5.48 18.62
N ASP A 136 14.75 -6.13 18.79
CA ASP A 136 14.42 -7.44 18.21
C ASP A 136 13.95 -7.35 16.74
N ILE A 137 14.14 -8.43 15.99
CA ILE A 137 13.52 -8.63 14.67
C ILE A 137 12.68 -9.91 14.70
N HIS A 138 11.44 -9.82 14.23
CA HIS A 138 10.54 -10.95 14.11
C HIS A 138 10.20 -11.23 12.66
N ALA A 139 9.92 -12.50 12.37
CA ALA A 139 9.41 -12.94 11.07
C ALA A 139 8.27 -13.94 11.21
N ARG A 140 7.33 -13.86 10.26
CA ARG A 140 6.30 -14.87 10.03
C ARG A 140 6.38 -15.34 8.58
N TYR A 141 6.57 -16.63 8.41
CA TYR A 141 6.46 -17.31 7.13
C TYR A 141 5.09 -17.95 7.05
N ARG A 142 4.40 -17.77 5.94
CA ARG A 142 3.07 -18.33 5.70
C ARG A 142 2.98 -18.87 4.29
N GLU A 143 2.91 -20.20 4.17
CA GLU A 143 2.87 -20.91 2.90
C GLU A 143 1.49 -21.49 2.62
N ARG A 144 0.96 -21.20 1.44
CA ARG A 144 -0.39 -21.62 1.05
C ARG A 144 -0.42 -23.09 0.63
N GLN A 145 -1.23 -23.90 1.31
CA GLN A 145 -1.37 -25.34 1.05
C GLN A 145 -2.52 -25.70 0.08
N GLY A 146 -3.19 -24.70 -0.49
CA GLY A 146 -4.36 -24.85 -1.36
C GLY A 146 -5.63 -24.25 -0.74
N ARG A 147 -6.73 -24.29 -1.50
CA ARG A 147 -8.01 -23.72 -1.07
C ARG A 147 -8.63 -24.56 0.06
N GLY A 148 -9.10 -23.91 1.13
CA GLY A 148 -9.76 -24.56 2.27
C GLY A 148 -8.81 -25.32 3.19
N LYS A 149 -7.50 -25.21 2.98
CA LYS A 149 -6.49 -25.84 3.83
C LYS A 149 -5.78 -24.77 4.65
N ALA A 150 -5.54 -25.06 5.93
CA ALA A 150 -4.73 -24.22 6.79
C ALA A 150 -3.34 -24.02 6.16
N SER A 151 -2.82 -22.80 6.27
CA SER A 151 -1.50 -22.49 5.79
C SER A 151 -0.45 -23.13 6.70
N LYS A 152 0.74 -23.39 6.13
CA LYS A 152 1.89 -23.78 6.93
C LYS A 152 2.55 -22.50 7.44
N VAL A 153 2.56 -22.33 8.75
CA VAL A 153 3.08 -21.11 9.40
C VAL A 153 4.28 -21.44 10.28
N SER A 154 5.35 -20.66 10.15
CA SER A 154 6.48 -20.66 11.10
C SER A 154 6.79 -19.24 11.56
N TRP A 155 7.30 -19.14 12.79
CA TRP A 155 7.63 -17.88 13.45
C TRP A 155 9.09 -17.90 13.87
N HIS A 156 9.80 -16.81 13.62
CA HIS A 156 11.21 -16.69 13.94
C HIS A 156 11.45 -15.36 14.65
N LYS A 157 12.45 -15.36 15.53
CA LYS A 157 12.86 -14.19 16.33
C LYS A 157 14.37 -14.13 16.34
N LEU A 158 14.92 -12.96 16.06
CA LEU A 158 16.28 -12.57 16.39
C LEU A 158 16.21 -11.69 17.64
N GLY A 159 16.63 -12.24 18.78
CA GLY A 159 16.69 -11.52 20.05
C GLY A 159 17.86 -10.55 20.09
N GLY A 160 17.58 -9.26 20.19
CA GLY A 160 18.59 -8.23 20.30
C GLY A 160 19.40 -8.36 21.58
N ASN A 161 18.74 -8.56 22.72
CA ASN A 161 19.42 -8.76 24.01
C ASN A 161 20.32 -10.00 24.01
N ASP A 162 19.91 -11.08 23.33
CA ASP A 162 20.72 -12.30 23.19
C ASP A 162 22.01 -12.04 22.40
N SER A 163 22.01 -10.97 21.60
CA SER A 163 23.16 -10.48 20.81
C SER A 163 23.86 -9.27 21.44
N GLY A 164 23.53 -8.92 22.69
CA GLY A 164 24.13 -7.78 23.41
C GLY A 164 23.60 -6.40 23.01
N LEU A 165 22.53 -6.33 22.22
CA LEU A 165 21.89 -5.07 21.82
C LEU A 165 21.00 -4.52 22.94
N ARG A 166 20.93 -3.20 23.04
CA ARG A 166 20.19 -2.48 24.08
C ARG A 166 18.95 -1.81 23.49
N GLY A 167 17.78 -2.13 24.05
CA GLY A 167 16.54 -1.43 23.72
C GLY A 167 16.66 0.10 23.82
N GLY A 168 16.03 0.81 22.90
CA GLY A 168 16.12 2.25 22.71
C GLY A 168 17.33 2.69 21.88
N TYR A 169 18.55 2.28 22.25
CA TYR A 169 19.77 2.70 21.54
C TYR A 169 20.01 1.89 20.27
N ASP A 170 19.77 0.60 20.32
CA ASP A 170 19.97 -0.34 19.21
C ASP A 170 18.65 -0.73 18.52
N ASP A 171 17.59 0.04 18.75
CA ASP A 171 16.27 -0.20 18.16
C ASP A 171 16.33 -0.23 16.63
N VAL A 172 15.62 -1.18 16.03
CA VAL A 172 15.40 -1.27 14.60
C VAL A 172 14.53 -0.10 14.17
N LYS A 173 15.08 0.77 13.32
CA LYS A 173 14.41 1.99 12.85
C LYS A 173 13.85 1.84 11.45
N THR A 174 14.40 0.94 10.65
CA THR A 174 13.93 0.64 9.30
C THR A 174 14.46 -0.73 8.88
N LEU A 175 13.71 -1.44 8.04
CA LEU A 175 14.16 -2.71 7.48
C LEU A 175 13.60 -2.92 6.07
N LYS A 176 14.26 -3.77 5.28
CA LYS A 176 13.82 -4.19 3.95
C LYS A 176 14.16 -5.65 3.67
N VAL A 177 13.22 -6.38 3.09
CA VAL A 177 13.44 -7.73 2.54
C VAL A 177 14.01 -7.59 1.13
N VAL A 178 15.14 -8.25 0.88
CA VAL A 178 15.83 -8.25 -0.41
C VAL A 178 16.14 -9.67 -0.87
N LYS A 179 16.44 -9.80 -2.17
CA LYS A 179 17.06 -11.01 -2.69
C LYS A 179 18.57 -10.91 -2.51
N HIS A 180 19.19 -12.00 -2.08
CA HIS A 180 20.64 -12.14 -1.92
C HIS A 180 21.03 -13.50 -2.47
N GLY A 181 21.70 -13.52 -3.62
CA GLY A 181 21.92 -14.73 -4.41
C GLY A 181 20.60 -15.47 -4.72
N GLY A 182 20.54 -16.76 -4.39
CA GLY A 182 19.35 -17.60 -4.54
C GLY A 182 18.33 -17.52 -3.38
N SER A 183 18.62 -16.72 -2.36
CA SER A 183 17.89 -16.69 -1.08
C SER A 183 17.35 -15.29 -0.75
N ARG A 184 16.63 -15.18 0.37
CA ARG A 184 16.14 -13.90 0.90
C ARG A 184 17.01 -13.42 2.05
N ALA A 185 17.18 -12.11 2.14
CA ALA A 185 17.88 -11.45 3.23
C ALA A 185 17.08 -10.24 3.75
N ILE A 186 17.42 -9.78 4.94
CA ILE A 186 16.86 -8.60 5.61
C ILE A 186 17.99 -7.59 5.77
N ILE A 187 17.78 -6.38 5.28
CA ILE A 187 18.64 -5.24 5.62
C ILE A 187 17.99 -4.54 6.80
N ALA A 188 18.71 -4.41 7.91
CA ALA A 188 18.23 -3.76 9.12
C ALA A 188 19.06 -2.50 9.42
N GLY A 189 18.38 -1.35 9.49
CA GLY A 189 18.96 -0.08 9.92
C GLY A 189 18.54 0.25 11.34
N ARG A 190 19.50 0.53 12.22
CA ARG A 190 19.28 0.74 13.65
C ARG A 190 19.43 2.20 14.09
N HIS A 191 18.93 2.49 15.28
CA HIS A 191 19.00 3.83 15.88
C HIS A 191 20.43 4.30 16.14
N ASN A 192 21.33 3.38 16.53
CA ASN A 192 22.76 3.62 16.73
C ASN A 192 23.54 3.94 15.43
N GLY A 193 22.93 3.78 14.25
CA GLY A 193 23.58 3.98 12.94
C GLY A 193 24.12 2.70 12.30
N GLU A 194 23.98 1.55 12.95
CA GLU A 194 24.38 0.25 12.41
C GLU A 194 23.45 -0.15 11.26
N LEU A 195 24.06 -0.70 10.20
CA LEU A 195 23.37 -1.24 9.03
C LEU A 195 23.91 -2.66 8.75
N SER A 196 23.06 -3.67 8.83
CA SER A 196 23.45 -5.07 8.66
C SER A 196 22.55 -5.80 7.66
N LEU A 197 23.16 -6.77 6.96
CA LEU A 197 22.48 -7.73 6.10
C LEU A 197 22.39 -9.05 6.85
N LEU A 198 21.16 -9.52 7.06
CA LEU A 198 20.83 -10.70 7.85
C LEU A 198 20.13 -11.74 6.97
N SER A 199 20.34 -13.02 7.23
CA SER A 199 19.61 -14.08 6.54
C SER A 199 18.12 -14.02 6.89
N ALA A 200 17.28 -14.14 5.85
CA ALA A 200 15.84 -14.28 5.98
C ALA A 200 15.38 -15.72 5.70
N GLU A 201 16.28 -16.71 5.73
CA GLU A 201 15.89 -18.10 5.56
C GLU A 201 15.55 -18.76 6.91
N PRO A 202 14.52 -19.62 6.97
CA PRO A 202 14.02 -20.16 8.25
C PRO A 202 15.06 -20.88 9.11
N ASN A 203 16.03 -21.55 8.50
CA ASN A 203 17.04 -22.37 9.18
C ASN A 203 18.19 -21.56 9.78
N CYS A 204 18.48 -20.37 9.25
CA CYS A 204 19.56 -19.48 9.71
C CYS A 204 19.04 -18.05 9.93
N PHE A 205 17.78 -17.93 10.34
CA PHE A 205 17.11 -16.64 10.46
C PHE A 205 17.87 -15.70 11.39
N GLY A 206 18.21 -14.51 10.90
CA GLY A 206 18.91 -13.48 11.67
C GLY A 206 20.42 -13.64 11.74
N GLU A 207 21.00 -14.70 11.16
CA GLU A 207 22.46 -14.80 11.01
C GLU A 207 22.98 -13.65 10.15
N ARG A 208 24.05 -12.98 10.61
CA ARG A 208 24.63 -11.84 9.89
C ARG A 208 25.42 -12.34 8.68
N ILE A 209 24.94 -11.97 7.49
CA ILE A 209 25.62 -12.20 6.21
C ILE A 209 26.73 -11.16 6.03
N ALA A 210 26.40 -9.88 6.26
CA ALA A 210 27.35 -8.78 6.04
C ALA A 210 27.07 -7.59 6.97
N GLN A 211 28.12 -6.83 7.28
CA GLN A 211 28.02 -5.48 7.84
C GLN A 211 28.13 -4.44 6.73
N LEU A 212 27.22 -3.46 6.68
CA LEU A 212 27.29 -2.36 5.73
C LEU A 212 27.86 -1.12 6.45
N GLY A 213 28.99 -0.61 5.96
CA GLY A 213 29.65 0.53 6.58
C GLY A 213 30.97 0.90 5.90
N PRO A 214 31.48 2.12 6.12
CA PRO A 214 32.81 2.49 5.65
C PRO A 214 33.88 1.71 6.43
N VAL A 215 34.91 1.21 5.71
CA VAL A 215 36.01 0.42 6.29
C VAL A 215 36.70 1.14 7.45
N THR A 216 36.74 2.47 7.43
CA THR A 216 37.47 3.31 8.41
C THR A 216 36.80 3.39 9.79
N GLU A 217 35.50 3.12 9.92
CA GLU A 217 34.76 3.21 11.19
C GLU A 217 34.94 1.96 12.09
N GLN A 218 35.62 0.92 11.61
CA GLN A 218 35.79 -0.35 12.33
C GLN A 218 36.81 -0.30 13.48
N ASN A 219 37.69 0.71 13.53
CA ASN A 219 38.81 0.78 14.48
C ASN A 219 38.65 1.82 15.60
N THR A 220 37.55 2.56 15.66
CA THR A 220 37.32 3.56 16.72
C THR A 220 36.27 3.08 17.71
N SER A 221 36.72 2.29 18.68
CA SER A 221 36.03 2.01 19.94
C SER A 221 36.04 3.24 20.87
N SER A 222 35.82 4.44 20.34
CA SER A 222 35.63 5.63 21.14
C SER A 222 34.14 5.87 21.30
N GLN A 223 33.61 5.50 22.48
CA GLN A 223 32.33 5.95 23.01
C GLN A 223 32.33 7.48 23.20
N GLN A 224 32.51 8.24 22.12
CA GLN A 224 32.25 9.67 22.17
C GLN A 224 30.74 9.87 22.14
N LEU A 225 30.27 10.68 23.10
CA LEU A 225 28.90 11.11 23.37
C LEU A 225 28.25 11.91 22.22
N SER A 226 28.61 11.65 20.96
CA SER A 226 27.93 12.22 19.80
C SER A 226 26.57 11.56 19.62
N GLU A 227 25.56 12.35 19.23
CA GLU A 227 24.25 11.80 18.85
C GLU A 227 24.43 10.75 17.74
N PRO A 228 23.74 9.61 17.81
CA PRO A 228 23.90 8.54 16.83
C PRO A 228 23.45 9.00 15.44
N ASP A 229 24.19 8.62 14.38
CA ASP A 229 23.82 8.84 12.97
C ASP A 229 22.77 7.81 12.54
N THR A 230 21.60 7.87 13.17
CA THR A 230 20.49 6.93 12.98
C THR A 230 20.16 6.68 11.51
N ILE A 231 19.97 5.40 11.14
CA ILE A 231 19.43 5.02 9.84
C ILE A 231 17.91 5.26 9.85
N ASN A 232 17.44 6.27 9.12
CA ASN A 232 16.03 6.70 9.12
C ASN A 232 15.20 6.00 8.04
N SER A 233 15.79 5.67 6.89
CA SER A 233 15.08 4.94 5.83
C SER A 233 16.00 4.14 4.92
N LEU A 234 15.46 3.04 4.39
CA LEU A 234 16.10 2.22 3.36
C LEU A 234 15.21 2.14 2.12
N ASP A 235 15.82 2.19 0.95
CA ASP A 235 15.14 1.97 -0.33
C ASP A 235 15.98 1.17 -1.32
N ILE A 236 15.32 0.28 -2.07
CA ILE A 236 15.99 -0.68 -2.95
C ILE A 236 15.58 -0.43 -4.39
N PHE A 237 16.58 -0.25 -5.25
CA PHE A 237 16.39 -0.19 -6.69
C PHE A 237 16.97 -1.43 -7.37
N GLN A 238 16.19 -2.06 -8.25
CA GLN A 238 16.62 -3.23 -9.01
C GLN A 238 17.24 -2.76 -10.33
N SER A 239 18.57 -2.66 -10.37
CA SER A 239 19.33 -2.32 -11.58
C SER A 239 19.64 -3.57 -12.42
N SER A 240 19.97 -3.37 -13.70
CA SER A 240 20.52 -4.40 -14.57
C SER A 240 21.84 -4.99 -14.08
N SER A 241 22.59 -4.23 -13.27
CA SER A 241 23.88 -4.64 -12.70
C SER A 241 23.77 -5.26 -11.30
N GLY A 242 22.54 -5.51 -10.82
CA GLY A 242 22.27 -5.98 -9.47
C GLY A 242 21.50 -4.95 -8.62
N PRO A 243 21.08 -5.31 -7.41
CA PRO A 243 20.31 -4.43 -6.55
C PRO A 243 21.18 -3.34 -5.92
N LEU A 244 20.65 -2.11 -5.91
CA LEU A 244 21.24 -0.94 -5.27
C LEU A 244 20.42 -0.57 -4.03
N LEU A 245 21.11 -0.32 -2.91
CA LEU A 245 20.51 0.17 -1.68
C LEU A 245 20.84 1.65 -1.50
N ALA A 246 19.82 2.47 -1.23
CA ALA A 246 19.98 3.79 -0.65
C ALA A 246 19.68 3.73 0.84
N ALA A 247 20.67 4.07 1.67
CA ALA A 247 20.54 4.16 3.12
C ALA A 247 20.63 5.63 3.56
N ALA A 248 19.50 6.15 4.04
CA ALA A 248 19.42 7.50 4.59
C ALA A 248 19.75 7.45 6.08
N ALA A 249 20.94 7.93 6.44
CA ALA A 249 21.28 8.25 7.81
C ALA A 249 20.83 9.68 8.17
N LYS A 250 21.04 10.12 9.41
CA LYS A 250 20.63 11.46 9.86
C LYS A 250 21.32 12.56 9.07
N THR A 251 22.59 12.38 8.74
CA THR A 251 23.43 13.39 8.07
C THR A 251 24.02 12.95 6.74
N THR A 252 23.95 11.66 6.42
CA THR A 252 24.54 11.11 5.19
C THR A 252 23.53 10.30 4.39
N LEU A 253 23.71 10.29 3.07
CA LEU A 253 23.05 9.34 2.18
C LEU A 253 24.13 8.41 1.61
N ARG A 254 24.00 7.11 1.88
CA ARG A 254 24.98 6.09 1.48
C ARG A 254 24.34 5.16 0.45
N ILE A 255 25.03 4.93 -0.66
CA ILE A 255 24.58 4.04 -1.74
C ILE A 255 25.46 2.80 -1.74
N TYR A 256 24.85 1.62 -1.67
CA TYR A 256 25.54 0.33 -1.67
C TYR A 256 25.12 -0.50 -2.88
N GLY A 257 26.08 -1.24 -3.45
CA GLY A 257 25.78 -2.37 -4.33
C GLY A 257 25.67 -3.60 -3.46
N LEU A 258 24.57 -4.35 -3.59
CA LEU A 258 24.38 -5.59 -2.86
C LEU A 258 24.99 -6.74 -3.69
N PRO A 259 26.09 -7.36 -3.24
CA PRO A 259 26.71 -8.47 -3.97
C PRO A 259 25.81 -9.70 -3.92
N GLU A 260 25.96 -10.60 -4.89
CA GLU A 260 25.31 -11.92 -4.83
C GLU A 260 26.08 -12.89 -3.94
N ASP A 261 27.39 -12.69 -3.81
CA ASP A 261 28.27 -13.48 -2.95
C ASP A 261 28.35 -12.89 -1.54
N ASP A 262 28.64 -13.75 -0.58
CA ASP A 262 28.82 -13.34 0.81
C ASP A 262 30.13 -12.58 0.98
N ALA A 263 30.02 -11.37 1.53
CA ALA A 263 31.14 -10.54 1.93
C ALA A 263 30.92 -10.11 3.38
N GLU A 264 31.92 -10.24 4.23
CA GLU A 264 31.80 -9.87 5.65
C GLU A 264 31.47 -8.37 5.82
N VAL A 265 32.02 -7.53 4.94
CA VAL A 265 31.84 -6.08 4.95
C VAL A 265 31.53 -5.57 3.55
N ILE A 266 30.44 -4.79 3.42
CA ILE A 266 30.06 -4.13 2.17
C ILE A 266 30.26 -2.62 2.34
N SER A 267 31.21 -2.07 1.58
CA SER A 267 31.48 -0.64 1.56
C SER A 267 30.49 0.10 0.66
N PRO A 268 30.15 1.37 0.98
CA PRO A 268 29.30 2.17 0.10
C PRO A 268 30.03 2.46 -1.22
N LEU A 269 29.29 2.36 -2.34
CA LEU A 269 29.74 2.81 -3.67
C LEU A 269 29.92 4.33 -3.70
N SER A 270 29.06 5.05 -2.98
CA SER A 270 29.17 6.49 -2.81
C SER A 270 28.51 6.93 -1.51
N THR A 271 29.10 7.92 -0.86
CA THR A 271 28.56 8.60 0.32
C THR A 271 28.38 10.07 -0.01
N TYR A 272 27.19 10.59 0.25
CA TYR A 272 26.88 12.00 0.13
C TYR A 272 26.66 12.59 1.52
N ASP A 273 27.59 13.44 1.96
CA ASP A 273 27.47 14.17 3.23
C ASP A 273 26.60 15.41 3.03
N LEU A 274 25.49 15.48 3.76
CA LEU A 274 24.55 16.57 3.63
C LEU A 274 24.97 17.80 4.44
N ARG A 275 25.92 17.67 5.38
CA ARG A 275 26.41 18.79 6.21
C ARG A 275 27.18 19.82 5.39
N ASP A 276 27.87 19.36 4.36
CA ASP A 276 28.72 20.22 3.54
C ASP A 276 27.92 21.27 2.75
N ASN A 277 26.65 20.97 2.40
CA ASN A 277 25.92 21.75 1.41
C ASN A 277 24.43 22.00 1.73
N ILE A 278 23.83 21.27 2.67
CA ILE A 278 22.36 21.23 2.83
C ILE A 278 21.91 21.43 4.29
N LEU A 279 22.51 20.72 5.23
CA LEU A 279 22.14 20.74 6.65
C LEU A 279 22.92 21.82 7.40
N PHE A 280 22.52 23.08 7.24
CA PHE A 280 23.18 24.23 7.88
C PHE A 280 22.84 24.40 9.38
N PHE A 281 21.75 23.80 9.85
CA PHE A 281 21.29 23.91 11.24
C PHE A 281 21.52 22.59 11.98
N SER A 282 21.87 22.68 13.27
CA SER A 282 22.11 21.51 14.12
C SER A 282 20.90 20.59 14.29
N SER A 283 19.67 21.13 14.13
CA SER A 283 18.44 20.36 14.18
C SER A 283 18.02 19.75 12.83
N ALA A 284 18.70 20.11 11.73
CA ALA A 284 18.36 19.64 10.41
C ALA A 284 18.84 18.19 10.20
N ARG A 285 18.01 17.37 9.53
CA ARG A 285 18.33 15.96 9.28
C ARG A 285 17.63 15.41 8.04
N LEU A 286 18.20 14.37 7.46
CA LEU A 286 17.53 13.55 6.43
C LEU A 286 16.59 12.55 7.10
N GLY A 287 15.30 12.67 6.83
CA GLY A 287 14.24 11.81 7.37
C GLY A 287 13.96 10.59 6.48
N ALA A 288 13.94 10.75 5.16
CA ALA A 288 13.73 9.64 4.24
C ALA A 288 14.40 9.87 2.88
N ALA A 289 14.75 8.79 2.18
CA ALA A 289 15.21 8.80 0.80
C ALA A 289 14.56 7.68 -0.02
N ARG A 290 14.22 7.97 -1.29
CA ARG A 290 13.56 7.02 -2.21
C ARG A 290 14.10 7.14 -3.63
N TRP A 291 14.31 6.02 -4.29
CA TRP A 291 14.71 5.96 -5.70
C TRP A 291 13.57 6.36 -6.64
N LEU A 292 13.93 7.08 -7.70
CA LEU A 292 13.09 7.52 -8.81
C LEU A 292 13.85 7.33 -10.14
N ASP A 293 13.18 7.58 -11.27
CA ASP A 293 13.75 7.66 -12.62
C ASP A 293 14.71 6.52 -12.99
N ASN A 294 14.24 5.27 -12.94
CA ASN A 294 15.08 4.08 -13.22
C ASN A 294 16.42 4.06 -12.42
N GLY A 295 16.43 4.63 -11.22
CA GLY A 295 17.61 4.65 -10.35
C GLY A 295 18.60 5.79 -10.63
N ASP A 296 18.25 6.76 -11.49
CA ASP A 296 19.10 7.93 -11.74
C ASP A 296 18.80 9.11 -10.79
N THR A 297 17.66 9.09 -10.09
CA THR A 297 17.25 10.14 -9.15
C THR A 297 16.92 9.55 -7.78
N ILE A 298 17.26 10.26 -6.70
CA ILE A 298 16.83 9.96 -5.33
C ILE A 298 16.09 11.18 -4.76
N ALA A 299 14.84 11.00 -4.36
CA ALA A 299 14.09 11.97 -3.58
C ALA A 299 14.54 11.93 -2.11
N MET A 300 14.68 13.10 -1.48
CA MET A 300 15.12 13.27 -0.10
C MET A 300 14.15 14.17 0.68
N ALA A 301 13.63 13.63 1.78
CA ALA A 301 12.81 14.33 2.75
C ALA A 301 13.71 14.85 3.89
N LEU A 302 13.85 16.16 3.99
CA LEU A 302 14.66 16.86 4.98
C LEU A 302 13.77 17.52 6.03
N VAL A 303 14.18 17.39 7.29
CA VAL A 303 13.53 18.03 8.44
C VAL A 303 14.36 19.22 8.87
N GLY A 304 13.73 20.34 9.22
CA GLY A 304 14.42 21.55 9.69
C GLY A 304 15.10 22.37 8.58
N CYS A 305 14.75 22.13 7.32
CA CYS A 305 15.31 22.82 6.14
C CYS A 305 14.28 23.74 5.46
N LYS A 306 14.74 24.81 4.81
CA LYS A 306 13.88 25.72 4.01
C LYS A 306 13.25 25.03 2.80
N ASP A 307 13.97 24.09 2.20
CA ASP A 307 13.51 23.27 1.07
C ASP A 307 13.52 21.81 1.54
N PRO A 308 12.43 21.36 2.17
CA PRO A 308 12.39 20.08 2.85
C PRO A 308 12.20 18.89 1.91
N LEU A 309 11.89 19.12 0.63
CA LEU A 309 11.93 18.10 -0.42
C LEU A 309 13.01 18.48 -1.44
N ARG A 310 13.99 17.59 -1.60
CA ARG A 310 15.11 17.75 -2.54
C ARG A 310 15.34 16.48 -3.34
N TYR A 311 16.08 16.62 -4.43
CA TYR A 311 16.43 15.53 -5.33
C TYR A 311 17.93 15.47 -5.50
N LEU A 312 18.47 14.26 -5.49
CA LEU A 312 19.84 13.95 -5.86
C LEU A 312 19.81 13.17 -7.17
N ALA A 313 20.26 13.79 -8.26
CA ALA A 313 20.25 13.21 -9.59
C ALA A 313 21.67 12.92 -10.06
N ARG A 314 21.85 11.75 -10.68
CA ARG A 314 23.11 11.32 -11.29
C ARG A 314 23.29 12.01 -12.63
N THR A 315 24.38 12.75 -12.79
CA THR A 315 24.79 13.38 -14.04
C THR A 315 26.10 12.76 -14.52
N PRO A 316 26.51 12.98 -15.80
CA PRO A 316 27.80 12.52 -16.28
C PRO A 316 29.00 13.08 -15.49
N THR A 317 28.83 14.22 -14.79
CA THR A 317 29.88 14.85 -13.97
C THR A 317 29.81 14.45 -12.50
N GLY A 318 28.90 13.56 -12.11
CA GLY A 318 28.71 13.12 -10.73
C GLY A 318 27.30 13.38 -10.21
N TRP A 319 27.14 13.49 -8.90
CA TRP A 319 25.84 13.77 -8.30
C TRP A 319 25.55 15.27 -8.28
N SER A 320 24.35 15.64 -8.72
CA SER A 320 23.82 16.99 -8.63
C SER A 320 22.62 17.00 -7.70
N HIS A 321 22.50 18.02 -6.85
CA HIS A 321 21.34 18.18 -5.99
C HIS A 321 20.51 19.38 -6.43
N HIS A 322 19.19 19.28 -6.34
CA HIS A 322 18.27 20.38 -6.63
C HIS A 322 17.07 20.34 -5.70
N ALA A 323 16.51 21.51 -5.39
CA ALA A 323 15.27 21.61 -4.61
C ALA A 323 14.06 21.29 -5.50
N ALA A 324 12.99 20.78 -4.88
CA ALA A 324 11.71 20.68 -5.58
C ALA A 324 11.26 22.04 -6.10
N ALA A 325 10.67 22.06 -7.29
CA ALA A 325 10.08 23.27 -7.86
C ALA A 325 9.07 23.89 -6.87
N LYS A 326 8.94 25.22 -6.92
CA LYS A 326 7.94 25.98 -6.15
C LYS A 326 7.12 26.82 -7.11
N ASN A 327 5.83 26.94 -6.86
CA ASN A 327 4.94 27.76 -7.68
C ASN A 327 3.87 28.39 -6.79
N GLU A 328 3.91 29.73 -6.65
CA GLU A 328 2.95 30.48 -5.84
C GLU A 328 1.50 30.34 -6.32
N ARG A 329 1.30 30.13 -7.64
CA ARG A 329 -0.04 29.88 -8.18
C ARG A 329 -0.60 28.58 -7.61
N MET A 330 0.21 27.54 -7.57
CA MET A 330 -0.17 26.23 -7.05
C MET A 330 -0.41 26.29 -5.54
N GLU A 331 0.40 27.02 -4.78
CA GLU A 331 0.15 27.30 -3.35
C GLU A 331 -1.20 27.99 -3.13
N LYS A 332 -1.55 28.99 -3.94
CA LYS A 332 -2.85 29.69 -3.86
C LYS A 332 -4.04 28.83 -4.32
N GLU A 333 -3.82 27.96 -5.30
CA GLU A 333 -4.85 27.09 -5.88
C GLU A 333 -5.24 25.97 -4.92
N PHE A 334 -4.24 25.35 -4.29
CA PHE A 334 -4.44 24.17 -3.44
C PHE A 334 -4.34 24.44 -1.94
N GLY A 335 -4.03 25.68 -1.53
CA GLY A 335 -3.83 26.05 -0.12
C GLY A 335 -2.61 25.39 0.52
N ALA A 336 -1.66 24.90 -0.29
CA ALA A 336 -0.51 24.11 0.16
C ALA A 336 0.68 25.02 0.46
N SER A 337 1.14 25.04 1.71
CA SER A 337 2.24 25.92 2.12
C SER A 337 3.61 25.37 1.74
N PHE A 338 4.50 26.27 1.32
CA PHE A 338 5.96 26.03 1.23
C PHE A 338 6.73 26.60 2.44
N ALA A 339 6.04 26.95 3.52
CA ALA A 339 6.66 27.53 4.71
C ALA A 339 7.73 26.61 5.28
N ARG A 340 8.76 27.22 5.89
CA ARG A 340 9.94 26.54 6.43
C ARG A 340 9.63 25.50 7.52
N THR A 341 8.42 25.52 8.07
CA THR A 341 7.97 24.65 9.17
C THR A 341 7.28 23.38 8.68
N VAL A 342 6.80 23.34 7.43
CA VAL A 342 6.08 22.18 6.90
C VAL A 342 7.09 21.22 6.29
N THR A 343 7.12 19.98 6.77
CA THR A 343 8.07 18.95 6.35
C THR A 343 7.32 17.72 5.85
N PRO A 344 7.88 16.98 4.88
CA PRO A 344 7.34 15.71 4.47
C PRO A 344 7.64 14.64 5.53
N ASN A 345 6.64 13.83 5.85
CA ASN A 345 6.74 12.70 6.79
C ASN A 345 7.12 11.41 6.04
N SER A 346 6.47 11.15 4.90
CA SER A 346 6.69 9.94 4.10
C SER A 346 6.90 10.27 2.63
N LEU A 347 7.72 9.47 1.97
CA LEU A 347 7.96 9.49 0.53
C LEU A 347 7.63 8.10 -0.05
N GLU A 348 6.81 8.08 -1.10
CA GLU A 348 6.36 6.87 -1.78
C GLU A 348 6.42 7.04 -3.31
N PRO A 349 7.36 6.36 -4.00
CA PRO A 349 7.36 6.28 -5.46
C PRO A 349 6.08 5.63 -5.99
N VAL A 350 5.44 6.26 -6.98
CA VAL A 350 4.21 5.74 -7.59
C VAL A 350 4.55 5.07 -8.92
N HIS A 351 4.65 3.75 -8.95
CA HIS A 351 5.01 3.04 -10.16
C HIS A 351 3.86 2.99 -11.17
N TYR A 352 4.13 3.50 -12.38
CA TYR A 352 3.25 3.34 -13.53
C TYR A 352 3.92 2.42 -14.56
N LEU A 353 3.33 1.25 -14.79
CA LEU A 353 3.82 0.33 -15.81
C LEU A 353 3.19 0.68 -17.15
N GLN A 354 3.89 1.47 -17.97
CA GLN A 354 3.57 1.48 -19.40
C GLN A 354 4.01 0.17 -20.04
N SER A 355 3.17 -0.38 -20.92
CA SER A 355 3.54 -1.52 -21.75
C SER A 355 4.81 -1.17 -22.55
N GLY A 356 5.94 -1.80 -22.21
CA GLY A 356 7.24 -1.60 -22.87
C GLY A 356 8.25 -0.68 -22.15
N ALA A 357 7.89 0.00 -21.05
CA ALA A 357 8.83 0.87 -20.33
C ALA A 357 9.67 0.11 -19.29
N ARG A 358 10.96 0.48 -19.16
CA ARG A 358 11.85 0.01 -18.08
C ARG A 358 11.28 0.39 -16.70
N ARG A 359 11.50 -0.48 -15.70
CA ARG A 359 10.99 -0.33 -14.33
C ARG A 359 11.58 0.89 -13.64
N GLY A 360 10.88 2.02 -13.72
CA GLY A 360 11.21 3.26 -13.02
C GLY A 360 9.99 4.14 -12.92
N THR A 361 10.06 5.17 -12.09
CA THR A 361 8.96 6.14 -11.97
C THR A 361 9.51 7.54 -11.74
N SER A 362 8.89 8.50 -12.40
CA SER A 362 9.10 9.93 -12.16
C SER A 362 8.02 10.51 -11.25
N LEU A 363 7.13 9.66 -10.71
CA LEU A 363 6.03 10.07 -9.86
C LEU A 363 6.37 9.82 -8.39
N LEU A 364 6.27 10.87 -7.58
CA LEU A 364 6.49 10.83 -6.15
C LEU A 364 5.23 11.28 -5.41
N LEU A 365 4.75 10.44 -4.51
CA LEU A 365 3.75 10.80 -3.52
C LEU A 365 4.44 11.15 -2.20
N SER A 366 4.05 12.26 -1.59
CA SER A 366 4.65 12.75 -0.33
C SER A 366 3.57 13.19 0.65
N SER A 367 3.64 12.77 1.91
CA SER A 367 2.74 13.24 2.97
C SER A 367 3.39 14.37 3.74
N TRP A 368 2.64 15.41 4.10
CA TRP A 368 3.16 16.63 4.73
C TRP A 368 2.47 16.90 6.07
N LYS A 369 3.18 17.57 6.98
CA LYS A 369 2.68 17.92 8.32
C LYS A 369 1.50 18.90 8.34
N ASP A 370 1.16 19.51 7.20
CA ASP A 370 -0.02 20.37 7.06
C ASP A 370 -1.30 19.58 6.76
N GLY A 371 -1.24 18.25 6.75
CA GLY A 371 -2.39 17.38 6.46
C GLY A 371 -2.57 17.07 4.96
N THR A 372 -1.71 17.61 4.09
CA THR A 372 -1.77 17.36 2.65
C THR A 372 -0.92 16.16 2.22
N ILE A 373 -1.36 15.50 1.17
CA ILE A 373 -0.59 14.47 0.46
C ILE A 373 -0.42 14.95 -0.98
N ARG A 374 0.81 15.13 -1.43
CA ARG A 374 1.15 15.81 -2.68
C ARG A 374 1.78 14.83 -3.65
N LEU A 375 1.19 14.72 -4.84
CA LEU A 375 1.74 13.96 -5.96
C LEU A 375 2.54 14.91 -6.85
N GLN A 376 3.76 14.54 -7.21
CA GLN A 376 4.62 15.29 -8.11
C GLN A 376 5.15 14.37 -9.23
N ASP A 377 5.11 14.84 -10.47
CA ASP A 377 5.73 14.26 -11.65
C ASP A 377 6.99 15.07 -12.00
N LEU A 378 8.17 14.48 -11.83
CA LEU A 378 9.45 15.14 -12.07
C LEU A 378 9.68 15.55 -13.53
N ARG A 379 8.86 15.06 -14.45
CA ARG A 379 8.91 15.44 -15.87
C ARG A 379 8.20 16.76 -16.13
N THR A 380 7.38 17.23 -15.19
CA THR A 380 6.70 18.51 -15.30
C THR A 380 7.45 19.57 -14.48
N PRO A 381 7.39 20.86 -14.86
CA PRO A 381 7.93 21.93 -14.05
C PRO A 381 7.06 22.23 -12.81
N SER A 382 6.02 21.42 -12.54
CA SER A 382 5.07 21.68 -11.46
C SER A 382 5.67 21.32 -10.09
N PRO A 383 5.43 22.10 -9.03
CA PRO A 383 5.78 21.69 -7.67
C PRO A 383 4.99 20.45 -7.22
N PHE A 384 3.80 20.26 -7.78
CA PHE A 384 2.92 19.10 -7.58
C PHE A 384 1.83 19.10 -8.66
N ASP A 385 1.36 17.92 -9.02
CA ASP A 385 0.36 17.67 -10.06
C ASP A 385 -0.99 17.24 -9.45
N GLY A 386 -0.99 16.92 -8.15
CA GLY A 386 -2.21 16.68 -7.38
C GLY A 386 -1.99 16.88 -5.88
N VAL A 387 -3.00 17.41 -5.19
CA VAL A 387 -2.99 17.56 -3.73
C VAL A 387 -4.23 16.87 -3.16
N TYR A 388 -3.99 15.85 -2.37
CA TYR A 388 -5.00 15.08 -1.67
C TYR A 388 -5.08 15.50 -0.20
N GLN A 389 -6.28 15.43 0.37
CA GLN A 389 -6.55 15.84 1.75
C GLN A 389 -7.79 15.10 2.27
N ASP A 390 -7.88 14.88 3.58
CA ASP A 390 -9.13 14.48 4.22
C ASP A 390 -10.12 15.65 4.21
N ASN A 391 -11.26 15.52 3.53
CA ASN A 391 -12.24 16.61 3.43
C ASN A 391 -13.09 16.78 4.68
N VAL A 392 -12.96 15.89 5.67
CA VAL A 392 -13.64 16.01 6.96
C VAL A 392 -12.70 16.62 8.00
N ASP A 393 -11.44 16.19 7.99
CA ASP A 393 -10.41 16.64 8.93
C ASP A 393 -9.10 17.05 8.20
N PRO A 394 -9.06 18.27 7.62
CA PRO A 394 -8.00 18.71 6.70
C PRO A 394 -6.57 18.69 7.24
N TRP A 395 -6.42 18.72 8.56
CA TRP A 395 -5.11 18.75 9.24
C TRP A 395 -4.62 17.39 9.68
N SER A 396 -5.42 16.34 9.48
CA SER A 396 -5.00 14.96 9.75
C SER A 396 -3.82 14.62 8.84
N ASN A 397 -2.63 14.56 9.43
CA ASN A 397 -1.39 14.21 8.75
C ASN A 397 -1.22 12.68 8.66
N ALA A 398 -0.41 12.27 7.69
CA ALA A 398 -0.05 10.88 7.47
C ALA A 398 1.45 10.66 7.73
N GLU A 399 1.79 9.63 8.50
CA GLU A 399 3.17 9.23 8.82
C GLU A 399 3.74 8.24 7.81
N SER A 400 2.88 7.47 7.15
CA SER A 400 3.29 6.46 6.18
C SER A 400 2.34 6.44 4.99
N LEU A 401 2.90 6.11 3.83
CA LEU A 401 2.21 5.99 2.56
C LEU A 401 2.53 4.64 1.92
N MET A 402 1.57 4.10 1.17
CA MET A 402 1.76 2.91 0.35
C MET A 402 0.87 3.00 -0.89
N ALA A 403 1.48 3.03 -2.07
CA ALA A 403 0.75 3.09 -3.33
C ALA A 403 0.32 1.70 -3.82
N TYR A 404 -0.85 1.62 -4.46
CA TYR A 404 -1.33 0.45 -5.19
C TYR A 404 -1.44 0.79 -6.68
N GLY A 405 -0.30 0.63 -7.36
CA GLY A 405 -0.12 1.14 -8.71
C GLY A 405 -0.50 2.61 -8.78
N THR A 406 -1.28 2.96 -9.79
CA THR A 406 -1.76 4.32 -10.04
C THR A 406 -3.27 4.46 -9.84
N GLU A 407 -3.90 3.50 -9.15
CA GLU A 407 -5.34 3.53 -8.91
C GLU A 407 -5.69 4.14 -7.56
N ARG A 408 -4.89 3.83 -6.54
CA ARG A 408 -5.15 4.22 -5.15
C ARG A 408 -3.88 4.19 -4.32
N PHE A 409 -3.95 4.79 -3.14
CA PHE A 409 -2.93 4.67 -2.11
C PHE A 409 -3.55 4.63 -0.72
N VAL A 410 -2.80 4.08 0.21
CA VAL A 410 -3.16 3.99 1.63
C VAL A 410 -2.26 4.94 2.41
N ALA A 411 -2.86 5.70 3.32
CA ALA A 411 -2.16 6.62 4.21
C ALA A 411 -2.41 6.20 5.67
N GLY A 412 -1.34 6.06 6.45
CA GLY A 412 -1.40 5.78 7.88
C GLY A 412 -1.36 7.07 8.69
N GLY A 413 -2.33 7.28 9.59
CA GLY A 413 -2.41 8.51 10.38
C GLY A 413 -1.25 8.69 11.37
N ALA A 414 -0.84 9.95 11.60
CA ALA A 414 0.08 10.26 12.71
C ALA A 414 -0.64 10.27 14.05
N ASP A 415 -1.78 10.95 14.09
CA ASP A 415 -2.52 11.19 15.31
C ASP A 415 -3.66 10.18 15.44
N GLY A 416 -3.28 8.97 15.82
CA GLY A 416 -4.19 7.88 16.16
C GLY A 416 -4.31 6.77 15.13
N LEU A 417 -4.87 5.64 15.59
CA LEU A 417 -4.91 4.40 14.83
C LEU A 417 -5.98 4.43 13.72
N THR A 418 -5.64 5.15 12.65
CA THR A 418 -6.47 5.37 11.48
C THR A 418 -5.74 5.03 10.18
N ILE A 419 -6.51 4.50 9.22
CA ILE A 419 -6.05 4.19 7.88
C ILE A 419 -6.96 4.90 6.89
N GLN A 420 -6.40 5.73 6.03
CA GLN A 420 -7.14 6.39 4.96
C GLN A 420 -6.83 5.75 3.62
N VAL A 421 -7.86 5.57 2.79
CA VAL A 421 -7.76 5.05 1.44
C VAL A 421 -8.16 6.14 0.46
N PHE A 422 -7.21 6.53 -0.37
CA PHE A 422 -7.37 7.54 -1.41
C PHE A 422 -7.32 6.90 -2.79
N ASP A 423 -8.07 7.45 -3.72
CA ASP A 423 -7.99 7.14 -5.15
C ASP A 423 -7.24 8.29 -5.86
N PHE A 424 -6.32 7.96 -6.78
CA PHE A 424 -5.57 8.99 -7.53
C PHE A 424 -6.46 9.84 -8.45
N ARG A 425 -7.72 9.42 -8.63
CA ARG A 425 -8.74 10.02 -9.51
C ARG A 425 -8.39 9.94 -10.99
N TRP A 426 -7.47 9.05 -11.34
CA TRP A 426 -7.16 8.70 -12.71
C TRP A 426 -8.21 7.72 -13.26
N PRO A 427 -8.42 7.69 -14.59
CA PRO A 427 -9.30 6.70 -15.19
C PRO A 427 -8.85 5.28 -14.84
N LYS A 428 -9.77 4.47 -14.29
CA LYS A 428 -9.52 3.05 -14.05
C LYS A 428 -9.78 2.25 -15.32
N ALA A 429 -8.91 1.30 -15.61
CA ALA A 429 -9.09 0.37 -16.73
C ALA A 429 -10.17 -0.69 -16.43
N TYR A 430 -10.48 -0.92 -15.15
CA TYR A 430 -11.46 -1.90 -14.70
C TYR A 430 -12.37 -1.34 -13.60
N TYR A 431 -13.67 -1.63 -13.75
CA TYR A 431 -14.69 -1.37 -12.74
C TYR A 431 -15.43 -2.68 -12.47
N HIS A 432 -15.44 -3.14 -11.22
CA HIS A 432 -16.15 -4.38 -10.88
C HIS A 432 -17.67 -4.27 -11.15
N THR A 433 -18.21 -3.05 -11.11
CA THR A 433 -19.62 -2.75 -11.35
C THR A 433 -20.04 -3.05 -12.80
N SER A 434 -19.13 -2.96 -13.79
CA SER A 434 -19.43 -3.33 -15.19
C SER A 434 -19.93 -4.79 -15.32
N GLY A 435 -19.48 -5.68 -14.43
CA GLY A 435 -19.91 -7.08 -14.40
C GLY A 435 -21.26 -7.33 -13.71
N LEU A 436 -21.87 -6.33 -13.09
CA LEU A 436 -23.17 -6.45 -12.41
C LEU A 436 -24.35 -6.21 -13.38
N PRO A 437 -25.57 -6.70 -13.06
CA PRO A 437 -26.77 -6.40 -13.84
C PRO A 437 -27.04 -4.89 -13.93
N CYS A 438 -27.76 -4.46 -14.97
CA CYS A 438 -28.22 -3.08 -15.05
C CYS A 438 -29.21 -2.76 -13.93
N LEU A 439 -29.15 -1.53 -13.44
CA LEU A 439 -30.13 -0.98 -12.50
C LEU A 439 -30.53 0.42 -12.99
N GLY A 440 -31.84 0.69 -13.07
CA GLY A 440 -32.35 1.98 -13.53
C GLY A 440 -32.23 3.12 -12.51
N ARG A 441 -31.42 2.95 -11.46
CA ARG A 441 -31.36 3.82 -10.29
C ARG A 441 -29.92 4.23 -9.96
N SER A 442 -29.76 5.21 -9.09
CA SER A 442 -28.45 5.63 -8.61
C SER A 442 -27.81 4.56 -7.71
N PRO A 443 -26.47 4.48 -7.64
CA PRO A 443 -25.78 3.68 -6.65
C PRO A 443 -26.15 4.14 -5.24
N PHE A 444 -26.36 3.19 -4.33
CA PHE A 444 -26.80 3.46 -2.95
C PHE A 444 -25.91 2.75 -1.93
N PRO A 445 -25.84 3.24 -0.68
CA PRO A 445 -26.46 4.45 -0.17
C PRO A 445 -25.80 5.69 -0.77
N ARG A 446 -26.46 6.84 -0.69
CA ARG A 446 -25.86 8.08 -1.15
C ARG A 446 -24.61 8.41 -0.30
N PRO A 447 -23.45 8.66 -0.92
CA PRO A 447 -22.22 8.91 -0.20
C PRO A 447 -22.20 10.27 0.49
N HIS A 448 -21.40 10.38 1.55
CA HIS A 448 -21.04 11.68 2.12
C HIS A 448 -20.01 12.39 1.24
N GLN A 449 -20.37 13.59 0.74
CA GLN A 449 -19.57 14.40 -0.17
C GLN A 449 -19.71 15.89 0.22
N PRO A 450 -18.81 16.43 1.04
CA PRO A 450 -18.97 17.78 1.60
C PRO A 450 -18.78 18.90 0.57
N PHE A 451 -17.90 18.68 -0.42
CA PHE A 451 -17.53 19.71 -1.40
C PHE A 451 -17.95 19.40 -2.84
N MET A 452 -18.44 18.17 -3.12
CA MET A 452 -18.97 17.80 -4.43
C MET A 452 -20.50 17.87 -4.45
N LYS A 453 -21.04 18.45 -5.53
CA LYS A 453 -22.49 18.36 -5.80
C LYS A 453 -22.84 17.00 -6.42
N PRO A 454 -24.04 16.45 -6.12
CA PRO A 454 -24.50 15.25 -6.79
C PRO A 454 -24.64 15.49 -8.30
N PRO A 455 -24.34 14.48 -9.14
CA PRO A 455 -24.58 14.59 -10.58
C PRO A 455 -26.08 14.75 -10.88
N VAL A 456 -26.40 15.58 -11.87
CA VAL A 456 -27.79 15.87 -12.29
C VAL A 456 -28.38 14.64 -12.99
N ALA A 457 -29.52 14.15 -12.50
CA ALA A 457 -30.14 12.89 -12.92
C ALA A 457 -30.66 12.87 -14.38
N GLU A 458 -30.93 14.04 -14.97
CA GLU A 458 -31.55 14.19 -16.29
C GLU A 458 -30.58 13.92 -17.46
N LEU A 459 -29.26 13.83 -17.20
CA LEU A 459 -28.23 13.73 -18.25
C LEU A 459 -27.55 12.36 -18.35
N GLN A 460 -27.98 11.35 -17.60
CA GLN A 460 -27.15 10.17 -17.34
C GLN A 460 -27.88 8.83 -17.50
N GLY A 461 -27.81 8.30 -18.73
CA GLY A 461 -28.03 6.90 -19.08
C GLY A 461 -29.49 6.41 -19.06
N GLY A 462 -29.77 5.38 -19.87
CA GLY A 462 -31.04 4.66 -19.84
C GLY A 462 -31.16 3.71 -18.63
N VAL A 463 -32.28 2.97 -18.55
CA VAL A 463 -32.50 1.92 -17.52
C VAL A 463 -31.58 0.72 -17.73
N GLN A 464 -31.14 0.49 -18.96
CA GLN A 464 -30.28 -0.61 -19.38
C GLN A 464 -29.13 -0.09 -20.23
N CYS A 465 -28.03 -0.83 -20.24
CA CYS A 465 -26.89 -0.54 -21.12
C CYS A 465 -27.27 -0.88 -22.55
N ASP A 466 -26.90 0.01 -23.47
CA ASP A 466 -26.92 -0.24 -24.90
C ASP A 466 -25.48 -0.51 -25.36
N HIS A 467 -25.12 -1.79 -25.41
CA HIS A 467 -23.80 -2.24 -25.80
C HIS A 467 -23.54 -2.06 -27.31
N VAL A 468 -24.58 -1.86 -28.13
CA VAL A 468 -24.43 -1.61 -29.58
C VAL A 468 -24.02 -0.16 -29.80
N MET A 469 -24.63 0.77 -29.07
CA MET A 469 -24.27 2.19 -29.11
C MET A 469 -23.14 2.59 -28.14
N GLY A 470 -22.64 1.66 -27.33
CA GLY A 470 -21.63 1.92 -26.30
C GLY A 470 -22.13 2.84 -25.18
N ARG A 471 -23.44 2.83 -24.87
CA ARG A 471 -24.04 3.67 -23.84
C ARG A 471 -24.30 2.87 -22.57
N LEU A 472 -23.77 3.34 -21.45
CA LEU A 472 -24.01 2.73 -20.14
C LEU A 472 -25.38 3.12 -19.58
N CYS A 473 -25.98 2.23 -18.78
CA CYS A 473 -27.15 2.56 -18.00
C CYS A 473 -26.81 3.61 -16.92
N ARG A 474 -27.85 4.20 -16.32
CA ARG A 474 -27.70 5.17 -15.24
C ARG A 474 -26.81 4.67 -14.11
N TRP A 475 -27.07 3.46 -13.60
CA TRP A 475 -26.31 2.92 -12.48
C TRP A 475 -24.82 2.73 -12.83
N HIS A 476 -24.51 2.08 -13.96
CA HIS A 476 -23.12 1.88 -14.40
C HIS A 476 -22.38 3.20 -14.62
N THR A 477 -23.03 4.19 -15.24
CA THR A 477 -22.46 5.53 -15.43
C THR A 477 -22.14 6.20 -14.09
N LEU A 478 -23.10 6.16 -13.16
CA LEU A 478 -22.96 6.78 -11.84
C LEU A 478 -21.97 6.04 -10.94
N SER A 479 -21.87 4.72 -11.01
CA SER A 479 -20.89 3.94 -10.26
C SER A 479 -19.45 4.28 -10.63
N GLN A 480 -19.20 4.76 -11.85
CA GLN A 480 -17.88 5.22 -12.28
C GLN A 480 -17.58 6.67 -11.87
N ASN A 481 -18.64 7.46 -11.61
CA ASN A 481 -18.53 8.87 -11.24
C ASN A 481 -17.83 9.05 -9.88
N LEU A 482 -16.96 10.06 -9.79
CA LEU A 482 -16.20 10.37 -8.57
C LEU A 482 -17.09 10.63 -7.35
N TYR A 483 -18.27 11.22 -7.55
CA TYR A 483 -19.24 11.45 -6.47
C TYR A 483 -19.58 10.16 -5.72
N PHE A 484 -19.76 9.04 -6.44
CA PHE A 484 -20.09 7.73 -5.87
C PHE A 484 -18.89 6.89 -5.43
N ARG A 485 -17.68 7.46 -5.52
CA ARG A 485 -16.42 6.84 -5.12
C ARG A 485 -15.68 7.70 -4.08
N PRO A 486 -16.31 8.06 -2.94
CA PRO A 486 -15.63 8.85 -1.92
C PRO A 486 -14.43 8.09 -1.36
N ASN A 487 -13.42 8.82 -0.91
CA ASN A 487 -12.34 8.27 -0.09
C ASN A 487 -12.89 7.83 1.27
N ALA A 488 -12.10 7.03 1.97
CA ALA A 488 -12.53 6.39 3.20
C ALA A 488 -11.47 6.48 4.29
N LYS A 489 -11.90 6.68 5.53
CA LYS A 489 -11.08 6.59 6.74
C LYS A 489 -11.62 5.47 7.62
N PHE A 490 -10.73 4.54 7.97
CA PHE A 490 -10.99 3.44 8.89
C PHE A 490 -10.45 3.83 10.27
N PHE A 491 -11.31 3.76 11.28
CA PHE A 491 -10.96 3.96 12.68
C PHE A 491 -10.86 2.60 13.36
N LEU A 492 -9.66 2.26 13.85
CA LEU A 492 -9.39 0.99 14.51
C LEU A 492 -9.32 1.12 16.05
N SER A 493 -9.23 2.36 16.53
CA SER A 493 -9.08 2.72 17.95
C SER A 493 -10.25 2.27 18.85
N ASN A 494 -11.44 2.04 18.29
CA ASN A 494 -12.58 1.47 19.02
C ASN A 494 -12.25 0.08 19.60
N SER A 495 -11.50 -0.72 18.84
CA SER A 495 -11.07 -2.07 19.24
C SER A 495 -9.78 -2.05 20.08
N LEU A 496 -9.02 -0.95 20.03
CA LEU A 496 -7.71 -0.78 20.68
C LEU A 496 -7.67 0.53 21.48
N ARG A 497 -8.56 0.67 22.49
CA ARG A 497 -8.69 1.92 23.26
C ARG A 497 -7.40 2.40 23.94
N GLN A 498 -6.52 1.46 24.28
CA GLN A 498 -5.21 1.73 24.86
C GLN A 498 -4.23 2.37 23.84
N TYR A 499 -4.44 2.15 22.54
CA TYR A 499 -3.58 2.63 21.45
C TYR A 499 -4.21 3.81 20.69
N LYS A 500 -5.10 4.58 21.33
CA LYS A 500 -5.79 5.71 20.70
C LYS A 500 -4.84 6.76 20.14
N SER A 501 -3.70 6.97 20.79
CA SER A 501 -2.65 7.91 20.39
C SER A 501 -1.51 7.26 19.59
N SER A 502 -1.68 6.00 19.15
CA SER A 502 -0.64 5.34 18.34
C SER A 502 -0.67 5.85 16.92
N SER A 503 0.51 6.16 16.39
CA SER A 503 0.73 6.44 14.97
C SER A 503 0.88 5.16 14.16
N VAL A 504 0.71 5.30 12.85
CA VAL A 504 1.02 4.26 11.86
C VAL A 504 2.39 4.54 11.25
N TRP A 505 3.43 3.91 11.80
CA TRP A 505 4.83 4.17 11.48
C TRP A 505 5.29 3.60 10.14
N SER A 506 4.66 2.52 9.68
CA SER A 506 5.04 1.88 8.43
C SER A 506 3.88 1.12 7.80
N LEU A 507 3.93 1.01 6.48
CA LEU A 507 3.02 0.22 5.67
C LEU A 507 3.84 -0.65 4.73
N ALA A 508 3.45 -1.91 4.57
CA ALA A 508 4.10 -2.81 3.64
C ALA A 508 3.11 -3.77 2.99
N ARG A 509 3.32 -4.08 1.72
CA ARG A 509 2.56 -5.09 0.98
C ARG A 509 3.51 -6.13 0.37
N PRO A 510 3.19 -7.43 0.45
CA PRO A 510 4.06 -8.48 -0.08
C PRO A 510 4.27 -8.42 -1.61
N SER A 511 3.23 -8.01 -2.35
CA SER A 511 3.24 -7.83 -3.80
C SER A 511 1.93 -7.18 -4.26
N ASP A 512 1.86 -6.78 -5.54
CA ASP A 512 0.65 -6.25 -6.17
C ASP A 512 -0.48 -7.27 -6.32
N VAL A 513 -0.17 -8.57 -6.22
CA VAL A 513 -1.17 -9.63 -6.28
C VAL A 513 -1.64 -10.10 -4.90
N SER A 514 -0.99 -9.64 -3.83
CA SER A 514 -1.35 -10.01 -2.46
C SER A 514 -2.63 -9.29 -2.03
N PRO A 515 -3.61 -10.01 -1.44
CA PRO A 515 -4.79 -9.40 -0.86
C PRO A 515 -4.53 -8.78 0.52
N ASN A 516 -3.32 -8.92 1.06
CA ASN A 516 -2.96 -8.48 2.40
C ASN A 516 -1.95 -7.34 2.36
N PHE A 517 -2.00 -6.48 3.36
CA PHE A 517 -0.93 -5.56 3.70
C PHE A 517 -0.77 -5.44 5.21
N TYR A 518 0.37 -4.92 5.63
CA TYR A 518 0.78 -4.84 7.01
C TYR A 518 0.98 -3.41 7.44
N ILE A 519 0.65 -3.16 8.70
CA ILE A 519 0.61 -1.84 9.31
C ILE A 519 1.44 -1.93 10.59
N GLY A 520 2.58 -1.24 10.62
CA GLY A 520 3.40 -1.12 11.83
C GLY A 520 2.87 0.00 12.72
N LEU A 521 2.61 -0.31 13.99
CA LEU A 521 2.17 0.66 15.01
C LEU A 521 3.11 0.63 16.22
N THR A 522 2.85 1.48 17.20
CA THR A 522 3.56 1.42 18.48
C THR A 522 3.20 0.12 19.20
N GLY A 523 4.20 -0.73 19.45
CA GLY A 523 4.06 -1.98 20.20
C GLY A 523 3.30 -3.10 19.49
N GLY A 524 3.14 -3.07 18.17
CA GLY A 524 2.48 -4.15 17.43
C GLY A 524 2.40 -3.97 15.92
N VAL A 525 1.83 -4.98 15.26
CA VAL A 525 1.60 -4.99 13.81
C VAL A 525 0.15 -5.36 13.54
N ILE A 526 -0.50 -4.73 12.56
CA ILE A 526 -1.82 -5.14 12.07
C ILE A 526 -1.67 -5.75 10.69
N GLU A 527 -2.29 -6.92 10.50
CA GLU A 527 -2.56 -7.50 9.20
C GLU A 527 -3.92 -7.00 8.71
N ALA A 528 -3.92 -6.26 7.59
CA ALA A 528 -5.12 -5.85 6.88
C ALA A 528 -5.35 -6.79 5.69
N THR A 529 -6.55 -7.34 5.59
CA THR A 529 -6.93 -8.36 4.60
C THR A 529 -8.12 -7.89 3.78
N LEU A 530 -8.03 -7.99 2.45
CA LEU A 530 -9.18 -7.83 1.56
C LEU A 530 -10.11 -9.03 1.68
N GLU A 531 -11.26 -8.81 2.32
CA GLU A 531 -12.21 -9.87 2.62
C GLU A 531 -13.65 -9.38 2.49
N GLN A 532 -14.47 -10.16 1.78
CA GLN A 532 -15.88 -9.88 1.57
C GLN A 532 -16.76 -10.48 2.64
N THR A 533 -17.67 -9.67 3.15
CA THR A 533 -18.78 -10.19 3.93
C THR A 533 -19.73 -10.93 2.98
N PRO A 534 -20.08 -12.19 3.27
CA PRO A 534 -20.95 -12.96 2.39
C PRO A 534 -22.34 -12.33 2.29
N ASP A 535 -23.03 -12.61 1.19
CA ASP A 535 -24.41 -12.15 0.93
C ASP A 535 -25.48 -13.03 1.59
N THR A 536 -25.07 -14.12 2.24
CA THR A 536 -25.94 -15.07 2.90
C THR A 536 -25.58 -15.22 4.37
N TYR A 537 -26.63 -15.41 5.17
CA TYR A 537 -26.54 -15.85 6.54
C TYR A 537 -27.23 -17.22 6.68
N PRO A 538 -26.61 -18.22 7.32
CA PRO A 538 -25.22 -18.26 7.77
C PRO A 538 -24.23 -18.24 6.58
N PRO A 539 -22.98 -17.82 6.81
CA PRO A 539 -21.98 -17.67 5.74
C PRO A 539 -21.55 -19.03 5.17
N ASN A 540 -21.86 -19.30 3.90
CA ASN A 540 -21.49 -20.55 3.21
C ASN A 540 -20.36 -20.38 2.18
N THR A 541 -19.90 -19.16 1.92
CA THR A 541 -18.92 -18.86 0.86
C THR A 541 -17.57 -18.45 1.44
N ALA A 542 -16.49 -18.82 0.73
CA ALA A 542 -15.16 -18.30 1.00
C ALA A 542 -15.17 -16.76 0.93
N THR A 543 -14.64 -16.11 1.95
CA THR A 543 -14.67 -14.67 2.12
C THR A 543 -13.36 -13.99 1.69
N VAL A 544 -12.28 -14.75 1.55
CA VAL A 544 -10.95 -14.28 1.14
C VAL A 544 -10.65 -14.54 -0.34
N ASP A 545 -9.58 -13.93 -0.86
CA ASP A 545 -9.12 -14.12 -2.24
C ASP A 545 -8.84 -15.62 -2.56
N PRO A 546 -9.39 -16.16 -3.66
CA PRO A 546 -9.32 -17.59 -3.95
C PRO A 546 -7.93 -18.09 -4.37
N ASN A 547 -7.03 -17.23 -4.87
CA ASN A 547 -5.72 -17.63 -5.39
C ASN A 547 -4.54 -17.15 -4.53
N PHE A 548 -4.68 -16.04 -3.80
CA PHE A 548 -3.62 -15.49 -2.96
C PHE A 548 -4.04 -15.25 -1.51
N GLY A 549 -5.31 -15.48 -1.16
CA GLY A 549 -5.80 -15.36 0.22
C GLY A 549 -5.43 -16.55 1.10
N PHE A 550 -5.32 -16.29 2.39
CA PHE A 550 -5.09 -17.28 3.44
C PHE A 550 -6.37 -17.43 4.26
N ASP A 551 -6.99 -18.60 4.23
CA ASP A 551 -8.28 -18.85 4.92
C ASP A 551 -8.14 -18.77 6.45
N ASP A 552 -6.94 -19.02 6.97
CA ASP A 552 -6.58 -19.06 8.38
C ASP A 552 -5.96 -17.75 8.89
N TRP A 553 -6.11 -16.64 8.16
CA TRP A 553 -5.56 -15.33 8.58
C TRP A 553 -6.10 -14.84 9.94
N ARG A 554 -7.28 -15.33 10.35
CA ARG A 554 -7.90 -15.09 11.67
C ARG A 554 -7.50 -16.09 12.75
N ALA A 555 -6.70 -17.10 12.41
CA ALA A 555 -6.35 -18.16 13.34
C ALA A 555 -5.61 -17.60 14.56
N GLY A 556 -5.80 -18.26 15.70
CA GLY A 556 -5.10 -17.92 16.92
C GLY A 556 -3.58 -17.99 16.72
N VAL A 557 -2.87 -16.99 17.24
CA VAL A 557 -1.41 -16.94 17.14
C VAL A 557 -0.80 -17.91 18.18
N PRO A 558 0.07 -18.85 17.75
CA PRO A 558 0.71 -19.81 18.66
C PRO A 558 1.45 -19.11 19.80
N ALA A 559 1.44 -19.68 21.00
CA ALA A 559 2.10 -19.07 22.16
C ALA A 559 3.61 -18.88 21.95
N ALA A 560 4.25 -19.82 21.23
CA ALA A 560 5.68 -19.80 20.93
C ALA A 560 6.11 -18.60 20.06
N SER A 561 5.20 -17.89 19.39
CA SER A 561 5.56 -16.71 18.60
C SER A 561 5.92 -15.49 19.45
N GLY A 562 5.55 -15.49 20.74
CA GLY A 562 5.63 -14.30 21.59
C GLY A 562 4.52 -13.27 21.35
N TYR A 563 3.60 -13.53 20.42
CA TYR A 563 2.50 -12.64 20.05
C TYR A 563 1.12 -13.22 20.34
N LYS A 564 0.14 -12.34 20.56
CA LYS A 564 -1.29 -12.64 20.63
C LYS A 564 -2.00 -11.92 19.49
N GLY A 565 -2.88 -12.65 18.80
CA GLY A 565 -3.73 -12.12 17.74
C GLY A 565 -5.07 -11.64 18.31
N ARG A 566 -5.61 -10.54 17.78
CA ARG A 566 -6.99 -10.11 18.06
C ARG A 566 -7.63 -9.44 16.85
N LEU A 567 -8.85 -9.85 16.49
CA LEU A 567 -9.61 -9.20 15.43
C LEU A 567 -10.01 -7.79 15.85
N LEU A 568 -9.93 -6.85 14.93
CA LEU A 568 -10.39 -5.48 15.13
C LEU A 568 -11.69 -5.29 14.35
N LEU A 569 -12.65 -4.64 15.00
CA LEU A 569 -13.87 -4.15 14.37
C LEU A 569 -13.62 -2.71 13.90
N PRO A 570 -13.44 -2.47 12.59
CA PRO A 570 -13.26 -1.13 12.06
C PRO A 570 -14.58 -0.35 12.07
N ALA A 571 -14.49 0.97 12.30
CA ALA A 571 -15.52 1.91 11.91
C ALA A 571 -15.08 2.66 10.65
N LEU A 572 -15.98 2.78 9.67
CA LEU A 572 -15.73 3.39 8.37
C LEU A 572 -16.39 4.76 8.28
N MET A 573 -15.64 5.74 7.77
CA MET A 573 -16.14 7.08 7.45
C MET A 573 -15.80 7.42 6.00
N GLU A 574 -16.76 7.91 5.23
CA GLU A 574 -16.50 8.46 3.91
C GLU A 574 -16.03 9.92 4.04
N THR A 575 -14.91 10.27 3.38
CA THR A 575 -14.20 11.54 3.56
C THR A 575 -14.24 12.46 2.34
N GLY A 576 -15.23 12.30 1.46
CA GLY A 576 -15.37 13.11 0.25
C GLY A 576 -14.53 12.63 -0.94
N ASP A 577 -14.24 13.50 -1.90
CA ASP A 577 -13.40 13.16 -3.07
C ASP A 577 -11.90 13.17 -2.76
N GLY A 578 -11.54 13.71 -1.61
CA GLY A 578 -10.21 13.83 -1.06
C GLY A 578 -9.22 14.57 -1.94
N TYR A 579 -9.68 15.40 -2.87
CA TYR A 579 -8.84 16.49 -3.37
C TYR A 579 -8.83 17.63 -2.35
N SER A 580 -7.72 18.34 -2.27
CA SER A 580 -7.67 19.59 -1.50
C SER A 580 -8.69 20.58 -2.05
N TYR A 581 -9.44 21.19 -1.16
CA TYR A 581 -10.44 22.21 -1.50
C TYR A 581 -10.07 23.51 -0.81
N LYS A 582 -9.97 24.61 -1.57
CA LYS A 582 -9.52 25.91 -1.06
C LYS A 582 -10.35 26.44 0.12
N GLY A 583 -11.62 26.07 0.21
CA GLY A 583 -12.50 26.46 1.32
C GLY A 583 -12.51 25.50 2.51
N ASN A 584 -11.70 24.44 2.49
CA ASN A 584 -11.60 23.46 3.56
C ASN A 584 -10.56 23.90 4.61
N ASP A 585 -10.87 25.01 5.29
CA ASP A 585 -10.00 25.65 6.28
C ASP A 585 -10.28 25.21 7.73
N ARG A 586 -11.20 24.25 7.91
CA ARG A 586 -11.62 23.76 9.22
C ARG A 586 -12.15 22.33 9.14
N SER A 587 -12.00 21.58 10.23
CA SER A 587 -12.72 20.32 10.38
C SER A 587 -14.23 20.58 10.33
N ILE A 588 -14.94 19.81 9.51
CA ILE A 588 -16.41 19.87 9.44
C ILE A 588 -17.02 18.86 10.42
N LEU A 589 -18.33 18.94 10.61
CA LEU A 589 -19.03 17.98 11.47
C LEU A 589 -18.77 16.55 10.97
N LEU A 590 -18.29 15.68 11.88
CA LEU A 590 -18.02 14.29 11.59
C LEU A 590 -19.26 13.58 11.03
N PRO A 591 -19.18 12.97 9.83
CA PRO A 591 -20.24 12.14 9.28
C PRO A 591 -20.54 10.93 10.18
N ALA A 592 -21.68 10.28 9.93
CA ALA A 592 -22.00 9.02 10.59
C ALA A 592 -20.91 7.97 10.32
N LEU A 593 -20.49 7.28 11.38
CA LEU A 593 -19.52 6.20 11.30
C LEU A 593 -20.26 4.88 11.06
N ASN A 594 -20.03 4.26 9.91
CA ASN A 594 -20.56 2.94 9.59
C ASN A 594 -19.78 1.89 10.36
N ARG A 595 -20.43 1.19 11.28
CA ARG A 595 -19.80 0.13 12.09
C ARG A 595 -19.87 -1.19 11.34
N TYR A 596 -18.81 -1.97 11.44
CA TYR A 596 -18.82 -3.32 10.87
C TYR A 596 -19.61 -4.27 11.76
N HIS A 597 -20.68 -4.86 11.24
CA HIS A 597 -21.57 -5.81 11.91
C HIS A 597 -21.44 -7.24 11.37
N GLY A 598 -20.74 -7.45 10.25
CA GLY A 598 -20.68 -8.74 9.57
C GLY A 598 -21.99 -9.09 8.85
N PRO A 599 -22.19 -10.36 8.44
CA PRO A 599 -23.39 -10.75 7.72
C PRO A 599 -24.61 -10.74 8.64
N ALA A 600 -25.67 -10.04 8.24
CA ALA A 600 -26.91 -9.91 9.00
C ALA A 600 -28.04 -10.78 8.40
N GLU A 601 -28.86 -11.37 9.26
CA GLU A 601 -29.98 -12.24 8.89
C GLU A 601 -30.95 -11.58 7.90
N TRP A 602 -31.25 -10.30 8.09
CA TRP A 602 -32.20 -9.56 7.25
C TRP A 602 -31.74 -9.44 5.79
N MET A 603 -30.43 -9.57 5.50
CA MET A 603 -29.91 -9.51 4.13
C MET A 603 -30.41 -10.66 3.25
N ALA A 604 -30.75 -11.81 3.84
CA ALA A 604 -31.28 -12.96 3.09
C ALA A 604 -32.53 -12.59 2.26
N SER A 605 -33.30 -11.60 2.71
CA SER A 605 -34.52 -11.14 2.05
C SER A 605 -34.31 -10.07 0.97
N ARG A 606 -33.10 -9.50 0.82
CA ARG A 606 -32.83 -8.33 -0.04
C ARG A 606 -32.41 -8.68 -1.47
N GLY A 607 -32.21 -9.97 -1.78
CA GLY A 607 -32.00 -10.46 -3.15
C GLY A 607 -30.84 -9.78 -3.91
N SER A 608 -31.08 -9.37 -5.15
CA SER A 608 -30.05 -8.74 -6.01
C SER A 608 -29.68 -7.32 -5.64
N LEU A 609 -30.46 -6.63 -4.79
CA LEU A 609 -30.19 -5.24 -4.41
C LEU A 609 -28.93 -5.12 -3.58
N ALA A 610 -28.67 -6.05 -2.65
CA ALA A 610 -27.45 -6.08 -1.85
C ALA A 610 -26.16 -6.08 -2.71
N LYS A 611 -26.21 -6.65 -3.91
CA LYS A 611 -25.06 -6.65 -4.85
C LYS A 611 -24.74 -5.26 -5.38
N HIS A 612 -25.74 -4.40 -5.52
CA HIS A 612 -25.64 -3.02 -6.04
C HIS A 612 -25.33 -1.99 -4.95
N HIS A 613 -25.35 -2.40 -3.68
CA HIS A 613 -24.89 -1.59 -2.56
C HIS A 613 -23.39 -1.27 -2.72
N ARG A 614 -23.02 0.00 -2.50
CA ARG A 614 -21.65 0.50 -2.68
C ARG A 614 -20.68 -0.07 -1.66
N LEU A 615 -21.10 -0.20 -0.41
CA LEU A 615 -20.27 -0.73 0.67
C LEU A 615 -20.41 -2.25 0.81
N ASP A 616 -19.40 -2.87 1.42
CA ASP A 616 -19.40 -4.27 1.82
C ASP A 616 -20.61 -4.59 2.70
N ASN A 617 -21.06 -5.84 2.62
CA ASN A 617 -22.26 -6.30 3.32
C ASN A 617 -22.18 -6.12 4.83
N GLY A 618 -20.96 -6.13 5.41
CA GLY A 618 -20.78 -5.91 6.84
C GLY A 618 -20.99 -4.48 7.32
N TYR A 619 -21.11 -3.50 6.40
CA TYR A 619 -21.40 -2.10 6.71
C TYR A 619 -22.82 -1.68 6.34
N GLN A 620 -23.64 -2.59 5.82
CA GLN A 620 -24.98 -2.27 5.36
C GLN A 620 -25.93 -2.14 6.56
N GLU A 621 -26.75 -1.10 6.55
CA GLU A 621 -27.84 -0.95 7.52
C GLU A 621 -29.19 -1.23 6.86
N GLU A 622 -30.15 -1.73 7.61
CA GLU A 622 -31.50 -2.00 7.07
C GLU A 622 -32.16 -0.72 6.52
N THR A 623 -31.85 0.42 7.15
CA THR A 623 -32.32 1.76 6.78
C THR A 623 -31.86 2.18 5.39
N ASP A 624 -30.72 1.68 4.91
CA ASP A 624 -30.19 1.94 3.56
C ASP A 624 -31.13 1.39 2.47
N PHE A 625 -31.92 0.37 2.80
CA PHE A 625 -32.86 -0.27 1.86
C PHE A 625 -34.29 0.26 2.00
N MET A 626 -34.64 0.84 3.15
CA MET A 626 -35.99 1.35 3.43
C MET A 626 -36.25 2.69 2.76
N ARG A 627 -35.25 3.58 2.72
CA ARG A 627 -35.34 4.88 2.03
C ARG A 627 -35.39 4.77 0.51
N GLU A 628 -35.05 3.61 -0.04
CA GLU A 628 -34.90 3.35 -1.48
C GLU A 628 -36.12 2.59 -2.07
N LEU A 629 -37.07 2.18 -1.22
CA LEU A 629 -38.33 1.51 -1.62
C LEU A 629 -39.54 2.46 -1.65
N SER A 630 -39.42 3.65 -1.06
CA SER A 630 -40.33 4.79 -1.21
C SER A 630 -39.93 5.67 -2.38
#